data_AF-A0ABD6P6I0-F1
#
_entry.id   AF-A0ABD6P6I0-F1
#
_cell.length_a   1.000
_cell.length_b   1.000
_cell.length_c   1.000
_cell.angle_alpha   90.00
_cell.angle_beta   90.00
_cell.angle_gamma   90.00
#
_symmetry.space_group_name_H-M   'P 1'
#
loop_
_entity.id
_entity.type
_entity.pdbx_description
1 polymer ?
#
loop_
_entity_poly.entity_id
_entity_poly.type
_entity_poly.pdbx_seq_one_letter_code
_entity_poly.pdbx_strand_id
1 'polypeptide(L)'
;MRLIFEPPAGERCFGLECFRNRRLYDAIDQWAFCALSTSPGARAFYDQHRTAGDTHHQALRALGNRLVGILHGCSRHRTPYNEHHAWAHRSPTPAAA
;
A
#
# COMPACT_ATOMS: atom_id res chain seq x y z
N MET A 1 14.12 9.56 15.51
CA MET A 1 13.26 10.74 15.76
C MET A 1 11.85 10.21 16.02
N ARG A 2 11.41 10.32 17.28
CA ARG A 2 10.26 9.65 17.89
C ARG A 2 9.08 10.61 17.90
N LEU A 3 7.90 10.24 17.39
CA LEU A 3 6.61 10.87 17.68
C LEU A 3 5.55 9.76 17.59
N ILE A 4 5.31 9.01 18.67
CA ILE A 4 4.17 9.19 19.60
C ILE A 4 2.84 9.19 18.84
N PHE A 5 2.25 7.99 18.79
CA PHE A 5 0.89 7.71 18.40
C PHE A 5 0.03 7.72 19.66
N GLU A 6 -0.63 8.85 19.94
CA GLU A 6 -1.94 8.93 20.61
C GLU A 6 -2.37 10.40 20.75
N PRO A 7 -3.53 10.78 20.20
CA PRO A 7 -4.32 11.89 20.75
C PRO A 7 -5.55 11.37 21.52
N PRO A 8 -5.78 11.84 22.76
CA PRO A 8 -6.95 11.50 23.56
C PRO A 8 -8.22 12.23 23.08
N ALA A 9 -9.35 11.75 23.58
CA ALA A 9 -10.70 12.12 23.18
C ALA A 9 -10.98 13.62 23.18
N GLY A 10 -11.55 14.08 22.06
CA GLY A 10 -12.46 15.22 22.02
C GLY A 10 -11.80 16.59 21.89
N GLU A 11 -11.36 16.94 20.68
CA GLU A 11 -11.34 18.34 20.23
C GLU A 11 -11.27 18.41 18.69
N ARG A 12 -11.96 19.42 18.14
CA ARG A 12 -12.40 19.53 16.74
C ARG A 12 -11.24 19.90 15.80
N CYS A 13 -11.12 19.23 14.65
CA CYS A 13 -10.29 19.69 13.54
C CYS A 13 -11.00 20.84 12.80
N PHE A 14 -10.61 22.09 13.07
CA PHE A 14 -10.92 23.25 12.23
C PHE A 14 -9.60 23.78 11.66
N GLY A 15 -9.34 23.50 10.38
CA GLY A 15 -8.10 23.84 9.71
C GLY A 15 -7.83 22.87 8.57
N LEU A 16 -8.35 23.21 7.38
CA LEU A 16 -8.08 22.70 6.02
C LEU A 16 -7.61 21.24 5.77
N GLU A 17 -7.85 20.29 6.67
CA GLU A 17 -7.48 18.89 6.49
C GLU A 17 -8.60 18.01 7.03
N CYS A 18 -9.51 17.50 6.18
CA CYS A 18 -10.35 16.35 6.55
C CYS A 18 -11.15 15.67 5.41
N PHE A 19 -10.70 15.68 4.16
CA PHE A 19 -11.15 14.66 3.19
C PHE A 19 -10.37 13.34 3.32
N ARG A 20 -9.86 13.03 4.52
CA ARG A 20 -9.37 11.68 4.83
C ARG A 20 -10.58 10.78 5.02
N ASN A 21 -11.08 10.21 3.92
CA ASN A 21 -12.12 9.19 3.99
C ASN A 21 -11.59 7.97 4.76
N ARG A 22 -11.86 7.91 6.07
CA ARG A 22 -11.42 6.81 6.94
C ARG A 22 -11.89 5.45 6.42
N ARG A 23 -13.09 5.43 5.84
CA ARG A 23 -13.66 4.24 5.17
C ARG A 23 -12.87 3.79 3.95
N LEU A 24 -12.34 4.73 3.16
CA LEU A 24 -11.53 4.40 1.99
C LEU A 24 -10.19 3.80 2.43
N TYR A 25 -9.57 4.36 3.48
CA TYR A 25 -8.34 3.80 4.03
C TYR A 25 -8.54 2.40 4.58
N ASP A 26 -9.61 2.17 5.35
CA ASP A 26 -9.92 0.86 5.90
C ASP A 26 -10.18 -0.17 4.80
N ALA A 27 -10.94 0.19 3.77
CA ALA A 27 -11.16 -0.66 2.60
C ALA A 27 -9.86 -0.98 1.84
N ILE A 28 -8.95 -0.02 1.71
CA ILE A 28 -7.64 -0.23 1.07
C ILE A 28 -6.76 -1.14 1.93
N ASP A 29 -6.76 -0.98 3.27
CA ASP A 29 -6.01 -1.86 4.17
C ASP A 29 -6.53 -3.31 4.10
N GLN A 30 -7.86 -3.50 4.08
CA GLN A 30 -8.47 -4.82 3.88
C GLN A 30 -8.13 -5.42 2.50
N TRP A 31 -8.18 -4.60 1.45
CA TRP A 31 -7.78 -5.05 0.11
C TRP A 31 -6.31 -5.46 0.05
N ALA A 32 -5.42 -4.65 0.64
CA ALA A 32 -3.99 -4.96 0.73
C ALA A 32 -3.76 -6.27 1.49
N PHE A 33 -4.49 -6.52 2.57
CA PHE A 33 -4.43 -7.77 3.32
C PHE A 33 -4.85 -8.98 2.48
N CYS A 34 -5.99 -8.90 1.78
CA CYS A 34 -6.44 -9.97 0.89
C CYS A 34 -5.47 -10.21 -0.29
N ALA A 35 -4.86 -9.15 -0.82
CA ALA A 35 -3.91 -9.23 -1.93
C ALA A 35 -2.62 -10.02 -1.58
N LEU A 36 -2.25 -10.11 -0.30
CA LEU A 36 -1.11 -10.91 0.15
C LEU A 36 -1.28 -12.41 -0.14
N SER A 37 -2.52 -12.90 -0.11
CA SER A 37 -2.84 -14.32 -0.36
C SER A 37 -2.95 -14.63 -1.86
N THR A 38 -3.37 -13.64 -2.66
CA THR A 38 -3.61 -13.83 -4.09
C THR A 38 -2.36 -13.60 -4.94
N SER A 39 -1.45 -12.70 -4.51
CA SER A 39 -0.33 -12.26 -5.36
C SER A 39 1.04 -12.44 -4.69
N PRO A 40 1.96 -13.21 -5.29
CA PRO A 40 3.31 -13.41 -4.74
C PRO A 40 4.15 -12.13 -4.79
N GLY A 41 3.92 -11.24 -5.76
CA GLY A 41 4.59 -9.94 -5.84
C GLY A 41 4.21 -9.00 -4.69
N ALA A 42 2.94 -9.02 -4.28
CA ALA A 42 2.44 -8.26 -3.13
C ALA A 42 3.07 -8.75 -1.82
N ARG A 43 3.21 -10.08 -1.69
CA ARG A 43 3.87 -10.71 -0.54
C ARG A 43 5.33 -10.29 -0.42
N ALA A 44 6.09 -10.35 -1.52
CA ALA A 44 7.50 -9.93 -1.51
C ALA A 44 7.68 -8.44 -1.15
N PHE A 45 6.76 -7.57 -1.60
CA PHE A 45 6.75 -6.15 -1.22
C PHE A 45 6.51 -5.98 0.28
N TYR A 46 5.51 -6.67 0.81
CA TYR A 46 5.17 -6.62 2.22
C TYR A 46 6.31 -7.15 3.11
N ASP A 47 6.91 -8.28 2.73
CA ASP A 47 8.02 -8.87 3.48
C ASP A 47 9.25 -7.95 3.48
N GLN A 48 9.55 -7.25 2.37
CA GLN A 48 10.61 -6.23 2.35
C GLN A 48 10.37 -5.10 3.36
N HIS A 49 9.14 -4.57 3.43
CA HIS A 49 8.79 -3.56 4.43
C HIS A 49 8.86 -4.09 5.86
N ARG A 50 8.47 -5.35 6.09
CA ARG A 50 8.63 -6.01 7.39
C ARG A 50 10.09 -6.17 7.78
N THR A 51 10.97 -6.51 6.83
CA THR A 51 12.43 -6.58 7.06
C THR A 51 13.07 -5.21 7.26
N ALA A 52 12.51 -4.16 6.67
CA ALA A 52 12.96 -2.77 6.87
C ALA A 52 12.59 -2.22 8.27
N GLY A 53 11.79 -2.94 9.05
CA GLY A 53 11.37 -2.54 10.39
C GLY A 53 10.06 -1.73 10.43
N ASP A 54 9.32 -1.67 9.32
CA ASP A 54 8.03 -1.00 9.30
C ASP A 54 6.97 -1.75 10.11
N THR A 55 6.07 -0.98 10.73
CA THR A 55 4.91 -1.53 11.42
C THR A 55 3.95 -2.17 10.42
N HIS A 56 3.18 -3.17 10.84
CA HIS A 56 2.19 -3.85 10.00
C HIS A 56 1.30 -2.88 9.20
N HIS A 57 0.73 -1.86 9.86
CA HIS A 57 -0.10 -0.85 9.21
C HIS A 57 0.66 0.04 8.22
N GLN A 58 1.94 0.32 8.47
CA GLN A 58 2.77 1.09 7.52
C GLN A 58 3.04 0.28 6.26
N ALA A 59 3.38 -1.00 6.41
CA ALA A 59 3.61 -1.91 5.30
C ALA A 59 2.33 -2.12 4.47
N LEU A 60 1.17 -2.33 5.12
CA LEU A 60 -0.12 -2.45 4.43
C LEU A 60 -0.50 -1.17 3.69
N ARG A 61 -0.26 0.00 4.30
CA ARG A 61 -0.56 1.29 3.66
C ARG A 61 0.33 1.55 2.43
N ALA A 62 1.62 1.22 2.52
CA ALA A 62 2.54 1.29 1.38
C ALA A 62 2.10 0.35 0.25
N LEU A 63 1.69 -0.88 0.61
CA LEU A 63 1.16 -1.85 -0.34
C LEU A 63 -0.15 -1.38 -0.99
N GLY A 64 -1.11 -0.90 -0.19
CA GLY A 64 -2.40 -0.42 -0.66
C GLY A 64 -2.27 0.76 -1.63
N ASN A 65 -1.42 1.74 -1.30
CA ASN A 65 -1.12 2.85 -2.22
C ASN A 65 -0.55 2.36 -3.56
N ARG A 66 0.30 1.32 -3.52
CA ARG A 66 0.85 0.72 -4.72
C ARG A 66 -0.22 0.03 -5.56
N LEU A 67 -1.07 -0.77 -4.92
CA LEU A 67 -2.16 -1.48 -5.56
C LEU A 67 -3.15 -0.52 -6.24
N VAL A 68 -3.50 0.60 -5.59
CA VAL A 68 -4.33 1.66 -6.19
C VAL A 68 -3.67 2.21 -7.46
N GLY A 69 -2.37 2.43 -7.46
CA GLY A 69 -1.63 2.89 -8.65
C GLY A 69 -1.68 1.89 -9.81
N ILE A 70 -1.54 0.59 -9.52
CA ILE A 70 -1.65 -0.47 -10.52
C ILE A 70 -3.07 -0.55 -11.08
N LEU A 71 -4.09 -0.55 -10.21
CA LEU A 71 -5.50 -0.57 -10.59
C LEU A 71 -5.85 0.64 -11.46
N HIS A 72 -5.38 1.83 -11.09
CA HIS A 72 -5.57 3.03 -11.88
C HIS A 72 -4.91 2.90 -13.26
N GLY A 73 -3.70 2.32 -13.32
CA GLY A 73 -3.04 1.97 -14.58
C GLY A 73 -3.88 1.03 -15.45
N CYS A 74 -4.39 -0.07 -14.88
CA CYS A 74 -5.24 -1.03 -15.60
C CYS A 74 -6.55 -0.39 -16.08
N SER A 75 -7.19 0.42 -15.24
CA SER A 75 -8.43 1.11 -15.58
C SER A 75 -8.22 2.11 -16.73
N ARG A 76 -7.13 2.88 -16.68
CA ARG A 76 -6.80 3.88 -17.72
C ARG A 76 -6.51 3.24 -19.07
N HIS A 77 -5.78 2.13 -19.10
CA HIS A 77 -5.39 1.45 -20.34
C HIS A 77 -6.37 0.36 -20.75
N ARG A 78 -7.46 0.15 -19.98
CA ARG A 78 -8.43 -0.94 -20.13
C ARG A 78 -7.79 -2.32 -20.31
N THR A 79 -6.65 -2.53 -19.67
CA THR A 79 -5.92 -3.79 -19.72
C THR A 79 -6.31 -4.66 -18.52
N PRO A 80 -6.44 -5.99 -18.73
CA PRO A 80 -6.61 -6.91 -17.62
C PRO A 80 -5.38 -6.85 -16.71
N TYR A 81 -5.60 -7.05 -15.41
CA TYR A 81 -4.54 -7.12 -14.43
C TYR A 81 -3.58 -8.27 -14.80
N ASN A 82 -2.31 -7.93 -14.99
CA ASN A 82 -1.24 -8.88 -15.28
C ASN A 82 -0.16 -8.72 -14.20
N GLU A 83 0.04 -9.76 -13.38
CA GLU A 83 0.98 -9.73 -12.25
C GLU A 83 2.41 -9.41 -12.68
N HIS A 84 2.84 -9.93 -13.83
CA HIS A 84 4.17 -9.66 -14.36
C HIS A 84 4.35 -8.18 -14.70
N HIS A 85 3.37 -7.53 -15.32
CA HIS A 85 3.46 -6.09 -15.63
C HIS A 85 3.25 -5.20 -14.39
N ALA A 86 2.39 -5.64 -13.48
CA ALA A 86 2.07 -4.95 -12.22
C ALA A 86 3.25 -4.88 -11.25
N TRP A 87 4.19 -5.84 -11.34
CA TRP A 87 5.37 -5.93 -10.50
C TRP A 87 6.70 -5.88 -11.28
N ALA A 88 6.67 -5.72 -12.62
CA ALA A 88 7.86 -5.73 -13.51
C ALA A 88 8.96 -4.77 -13.06
N HIS A 89 8.60 -3.60 -12.57
CA HIS A 89 9.51 -2.57 -12.05
C HIS A 89 10.19 -2.96 -10.72
N ARG A 90 9.90 -4.15 -10.20
CA ARG A 90 10.52 -4.77 -9.03
C ARG A 90 11.15 -6.12 -9.33
N SER A 91 11.01 -6.66 -10.54
CA SER A 91 11.96 -7.66 -11.02
C SER A 91 13.30 -6.94 -11.07
N PRO A 92 14.25 -7.26 -10.17
CA PRO A 92 15.60 -6.74 -10.37
C PRO A 92 15.97 -7.19 -11.78
N THR A 93 16.33 -6.24 -12.64
CA THR A 93 17.16 -6.58 -13.79
C THR A 93 18.30 -7.39 -13.19
N PRO A 94 18.48 -8.68 -13.54
CA PRO A 94 19.58 -9.44 -12.99
C PRO A 94 20.83 -8.65 -13.33
N ALA A 95 21.49 -8.11 -12.30
CA ALA A 95 22.73 -7.38 -12.48
C ALA A 95 23.68 -8.36 -13.18
N ALA A 96 23.99 -8.04 -14.44
CA ALA A 96 24.87 -8.85 -15.27
C ALA A 96 26.20 -9.02 -14.53
N ALA A 97 26.59 -10.28 -14.36
CA ALA A 97 27.86 -10.70 -13.80
C ALA A 97 29.03 -10.37 -14.74
#